data_AF-A0A2E0TH05-F1
#
_entry.id   AF-A0A2E0TH05-F1
#
_cell.length_a   1.000
_cell.length_b   1.000
_cell.length_c   1.000
_cell.angle_alpha   90.00
_cell.angle_beta   90.00
_cell.angle_gamma   90.00
#
_symmetry.space_group_name_H-M   'P 1'
#
loop_
_entity.id
_entity.type
_entity.pdbx_description
1 polymer ?
#
loop_
_entity_poly.entity_id
_entity_poly.type
_entity_poly.pdbx_seq_one_letter_code
_entity_poly.pdbx_strand_id
1 'polypeptide(L)'
;MADPIDIVLIRHGESESNVSGRWQGQGDSPLSPRGREQAEALAARLAGESADVLLASDLQRARDTGAAVAARLGATLTTAKEWREIDVGRWEGLTRDEVAERFPEEIARLGRGEMVPIGGGESWADLAVRAEKALQALRRDLAPGQRAFVFCHGGVIAALLTRLFALPLRRPRRLGNVTNTGVTTLRFEGETPRLLQYNDTLHLGPVGKWGEERRQAGAAVLALMADEQAPAGYTPTEQAYTLGRDEGAHHDDPLEAIGELARRHGGERVTLRGEGDALRELVHRILARPVTVGPAGVTHVVASERGHTLADFNCADLPPRG
;
A
#
# COMPACT_ATOMS: atom_id res chain seq x y z
N MET A 1 -17.31 8.06 25.01
CA MET A 1 -16.48 8.53 23.87
C MET A 1 -17.35 8.38 22.63
N ALA A 2 -17.31 9.31 21.68
CA ALA A 2 -18.08 9.16 20.44
C ALA A 2 -17.57 7.95 19.65
N ASP A 3 -18.47 7.22 18.99
CA ASP A 3 -18.08 6.05 18.22
C ASP A 3 -17.14 6.45 17.06
N PRO A 4 -16.07 5.69 16.83
CA PRO A 4 -15.06 6.03 15.84
C PRO A 4 -15.62 6.00 14.41
N ILE A 5 -15.02 6.79 13.52
CA ILE A 5 -15.30 6.77 12.08
C ILE A 5 -14.14 6.05 11.37
N ASP A 6 -14.47 5.12 10.47
CA ASP A 6 -13.47 4.41 9.68
C ASP A 6 -13.52 4.85 8.21
N ILE A 7 -12.38 5.27 7.67
CA ILE A 7 -12.23 5.60 6.24
C ILE A 7 -11.24 4.61 5.64
N VAL A 8 -11.72 3.80 4.70
CA VAL A 8 -10.96 2.76 4.02
C VAL A 8 -10.58 3.27 2.63
N LEU A 9 -9.31 3.55 2.45
CA LEU A 9 -8.73 3.97 1.17
C LEU A 9 -8.28 2.74 0.40
N ILE A 10 -8.76 2.61 -0.84
CA ILE A 10 -8.53 1.44 -1.69
C ILE A 10 -7.92 1.91 -3.00
N ARG A 11 -6.74 1.40 -3.35
CA ARG A 11 -6.19 1.67 -4.69
C ARG A 11 -6.96 0.88 -5.75
N HIS A 12 -7.24 1.49 -6.89
CA HIS A 12 -7.81 0.79 -8.05
C HIS A 12 -7.05 -0.50 -8.43
N GLY A 13 -7.74 -1.45 -9.06
CA GLY A 13 -7.14 -2.65 -9.67
C GLY A 13 -6.14 -2.32 -10.78
N GLU A 14 -5.32 -3.27 -11.19
CA GLU A 14 -4.33 -3.06 -12.25
C GLU A 14 -4.99 -2.54 -13.54
N SER A 15 -4.46 -1.46 -14.10
CA SER A 15 -4.92 -0.92 -15.39
C SER A 15 -3.99 -1.33 -16.55
N GLU A 16 -4.47 -1.20 -17.79
CA GLU A 16 -3.64 -1.40 -18.98
C GLU A 16 -2.39 -0.50 -19.00
N SER A 17 -2.52 0.72 -18.47
CA SER A 17 -1.38 1.63 -18.31
C SER A 17 -0.42 1.19 -17.20
N ASN A 18 -0.88 0.46 -16.17
CA ASN A 18 0.04 -0.20 -15.23
C ASN A 18 0.84 -1.30 -15.92
N VAL A 19 0.19 -2.13 -16.74
CA VAL A 19 0.85 -3.23 -17.47
C VAL A 19 1.93 -2.69 -18.40
N SER A 20 1.62 -1.63 -19.15
CA SER A 20 2.56 -0.99 -20.09
C SER A 20 3.57 -0.03 -19.43
N GLY A 21 3.56 0.12 -18.10
CA GLY A 21 4.51 0.97 -17.39
C GLY A 21 4.39 2.47 -17.70
N ARG A 22 3.20 2.91 -18.09
CA ARG A 22 2.92 4.30 -18.49
C ARG A 22 2.46 5.15 -17.31
N TRP A 23 2.89 6.40 -17.29
CA TRP A 23 2.37 7.42 -16.38
C TRP A 23 0.91 7.70 -16.74
N GLN A 24 0.01 7.50 -15.77
CA GLN A 24 -1.43 7.62 -15.98
C GLN A 24 -1.96 9.01 -15.68
N GLY A 25 -1.48 9.62 -14.60
CA GLY A 25 -2.05 10.85 -14.07
C GLY A 25 -3.58 10.83 -14.02
N GLN A 26 -4.17 11.86 -14.60
CA GLN A 26 -5.62 12.02 -14.68
C GLN A 26 -6.24 11.47 -15.97
N GLY A 27 -5.42 10.91 -16.86
CA GLY A 27 -5.86 10.17 -18.03
C GLY A 27 -6.58 8.89 -17.64
N ASP A 28 -7.61 8.53 -18.41
CA ASP A 28 -8.36 7.30 -18.22
C ASP A 28 -7.64 6.10 -18.83
N SER A 29 -7.67 4.99 -18.10
CA SER A 29 -7.13 3.70 -18.52
C SER A 29 -8.03 2.62 -17.92
N PRO A 30 -8.55 1.68 -18.71
CA PRO A 30 -9.41 0.63 -18.20
C PRO A 30 -8.62 -0.35 -17.33
N LEU A 31 -9.34 -1.12 -16.50
CA LEU A 31 -8.75 -2.26 -15.81
C LEU A 31 -8.27 -3.32 -16.82
N SER A 32 -7.08 -3.87 -16.56
CA SER A 32 -6.57 -5.05 -17.27
C SER A 32 -7.41 -6.28 -16.94
N PRO A 33 -7.30 -7.41 -17.68
CA PRO A 33 -7.94 -8.66 -17.30
C PRO A 33 -7.64 -9.06 -15.86
N ARG A 34 -6.35 -8.97 -15.46
CA ARG A 34 -5.92 -9.20 -14.08
C ARG A 34 -6.50 -8.17 -13.12
N GLY A 35 -6.58 -6.90 -13.51
CA GLY A 35 -7.20 -5.86 -12.69
C GLY A 35 -8.66 -6.12 -12.35
N ARG A 36 -9.40 -6.75 -13.27
CA ARG A 36 -10.78 -7.19 -13.02
C ARG A 36 -10.82 -8.36 -12.05
N GLU A 37 -9.95 -9.35 -12.20
CA GLU A 37 -9.80 -10.45 -11.23
C GLU A 37 -9.46 -9.93 -9.82
N GLN A 38 -8.58 -8.92 -9.73
CA GLN A 38 -8.25 -8.26 -8.47
C GLN A 38 -9.47 -7.55 -7.86
N ALA A 39 -10.25 -6.84 -8.67
CA ALA A 39 -11.47 -6.17 -8.21
C ALA A 39 -12.52 -7.17 -7.69
N GLU A 40 -12.67 -8.32 -8.36
CA GLU A 40 -13.54 -9.41 -7.90
C GLU A 40 -13.05 -10.04 -6.60
N ALA A 41 -11.73 -10.30 -6.46
CA ALA A 41 -11.15 -10.81 -5.23
C ALA A 41 -11.32 -9.81 -4.06
N LEU A 42 -11.17 -8.51 -4.33
CA LEU A 42 -11.45 -7.46 -3.37
C LEU A 42 -12.93 -7.43 -2.98
N ALA A 43 -13.85 -7.54 -3.95
CA ALA A 43 -15.28 -7.60 -3.68
C ALA A 43 -15.64 -8.82 -2.80
N ALA A 44 -15.06 -9.99 -3.10
CA ALA A 44 -15.23 -11.18 -2.28
C ALA A 44 -14.73 -11.00 -0.85
N ARG A 45 -13.55 -10.37 -0.68
CA ARG A 45 -13.01 -10.02 0.64
C ARG A 45 -13.94 -9.12 1.44
N LEU A 46 -14.43 -8.06 0.80
CA LEU A 46 -15.25 -7.04 1.46
C LEU A 46 -16.72 -7.48 1.64
N ALA A 47 -17.12 -8.64 1.13
CA ALA A 47 -18.52 -9.09 1.12
C ALA A 47 -19.18 -9.20 2.51
N GLY A 48 -18.40 -9.39 3.57
CA GLY A 48 -18.87 -9.43 4.96
C GLY A 48 -18.75 -8.09 5.70
N GLU A 49 -18.25 -7.06 5.03
CA GLU A 49 -18.02 -5.74 5.61
C GLU A 49 -19.16 -4.78 5.25
N SER A 50 -19.46 -3.85 6.16
CA SER A 50 -20.41 -2.76 5.91
C SER A 50 -19.68 -1.46 5.59
N ALA A 51 -20.27 -0.67 4.70
CA ALA A 51 -19.88 0.70 4.45
C ALA A 51 -21.14 1.55 4.25
N ASP A 52 -21.24 2.65 4.97
CA ASP A 52 -22.31 3.64 4.85
C ASP A 52 -22.14 4.50 3.60
N VAL A 53 -20.90 4.70 3.17
CA VAL A 53 -20.54 5.51 2.00
C VAL A 53 -19.58 4.74 1.10
N LEU A 54 -19.92 4.60 -0.18
CA LEU A 54 -19.01 4.12 -1.22
C LEU A 54 -18.74 5.27 -2.19
N LEU A 55 -17.47 5.64 -2.31
CA LEU A 55 -17.01 6.74 -3.13
C LEU A 55 -15.84 6.29 -4.00
N ALA A 56 -15.83 6.65 -5.27
CA ALA A 56 -14.70 6.45 -6.15
C ALA A 56 -14.17 7.79 -6.68
N SER A 57 -12.88 7.84 -6.99
CA SER A 57 -12.39 8.77 -8.00
C SER A 57 -13.21 8.60 -9.27
N ASP A 58 -13.50 9.70 -9.94
CA ASP A 58 -14.18 9.67 -11.23
C ASP A 58 -13.30 9.16 -12.39
N LEU A 59 -12.11 8.60 -12.17
CA LEU A 59 -11.33 7.94 -13.21
C LEU A 59 -11.77 6.48 -13.36
N GLN A 60 -11.87 6.00 -14.60
CA GLN A 60 -12.47 4.72 -14.98
C GLN A 60 -11.93 3.55 -14.14
N ARG A 61 -10.62 3.37 -14.03
CA ARG A 61 -10.00 2.31 -13.21
C ARG A 61 -10.50 2.26 -11.77
N ALA A 62 -10.70 3.42 -11.14
CA ALA A 62 -11.19 3.51 -9.76
C ALA A 62 -12.70 3.24 -9.69
N ARG A 63 -13.47 3.82 -10.63
CA ARG A 63 -14.91 3.55 -10.74
C ARG A 63 -15.21 2.07 -10.97
N ASP A 64 -14.52 1.43 -11.91
CA ASP A 64 -14.73 0.02 -12.27
C ASP A 64 -14.35 -0.89 -11.09
N THR A 65 -13.29 -0.57 -10.34
CA THR A 65 -12.92 -1.30 -9.11
C THR A 65 -14.00 -1.14 -8.05
N GLY A 66 -14.46 0.10 -7.82
CA GLY A 66 -15.52 0.39 -6.86
C GLY A 66 -16.85 -0.24 -7.24
N ALA A 67 -17.15 -0.34 -8.53
CA ALA A 67 -18.40 -0.90 -9.05
C ALA A 67 -18.50 -2.41 -8.76
N ALA A 68 -17.39 -3.15 -8.87
CA ALA A 68 -17.35 -4.57 -8.50
C ALA A 68 -17.71 -4.77 -7.01
N VAL A 69 -17.12 -3.96 -6.12
CA VAL A 69 -17.42 -4.01 -4.69
C VAL A 69 -18.86 -3.56 -4.40
N ALA A 70 -19.31 -2.46 -5.01
CA ALA A 70 -20.66 -1.94 -4.83
C ALA A 70 -21.73 -2.95 -5.25
N ALA A 71 -21.53 -3.63 -6.38
CA ALA A 71 -22.41 -4.70 -6.84
C ALA A 71 -22.47 -5.86 -5.84
N ARG A 72 -21.33 -6.25 -5.26
CA ARG A 72 -21.26 -7.33 -4.26
C ARG A 72 -21.94 -6.98 -2.94
N LEU A 73 -21.89 -5.71 -2.54
CA LEU A 73 -22.51 -5.19 -1.32
C LEU A 73 -23.97 -4.76 -1.50
N GLY A 74 -24.46 -4.67 -2.74
CA GLY A 74 -25.78 -4.10 -3.03
C GLY A 74 -25.87 -2.61 -2.67
N ALA A 75 -24.76 -1.88 -2.78
CA ALA A 75 -24.65 -0.48 -2.37
C ALA A 75 -24.50 0.46 -3.58
N THR A 76 -24.83 1.75 -3.39
CA THR A 76 -24.66 2.78 -4.42
C THR A 76 -23.24 3.33 -4.38
N LEU A 77 -22.53 3.28 -5.51
CA LEU A 77 -21.25 3.95 -5.69
C LEU A 77 -21.45 5.38 -6.18
N THR A 78 -20.83 6.35 -5.50
CA THR A 78 -20.74 7.74 -5.94
C THR A 78 -19.33 8.06 -6.47
N THR A 79 -19.18 9.12 -7.24
CA THR A 79 -17.89 9.51 -7.83
C THR A 79 -17.53 10.96 -7.54
N ALA A 80 -16.25 11.24 -7.29
CA ALA A 80 -15.74 12.58 -6.96
C ALA A 80 -14.36 12.85 -7.61
N LYS A 81 -14.18 14.05 -8.17
CA LYS A 81 -12.95 14.47 -8.86
C LYS A 81 -11.81 14.75 -7.89
N GLU A 82 -12.15 15.09 -6.66
CA GLU A 82 -11.23 15.44 -5.58
C GLU A 82 -10.29 14.27 -5.25
N TRP A 83 -10.70 13.03 -5.56
CA TRP A 83 -9.96 11.79 -5.35
C TRP A 83 -9.15 11.33 -6.57
N ARG A 84 -9.05 12.13 -7.64
CA ARG A 84 -8.20 11.82 -8.80
C ARG A 84 -6.73 11.66 -8.41
N GLU A 85 -6.03 10.84 -9.19
CA GLU A 85 -4.58 10.70 -9.10
C GLU A 85 -3.88 12.05 -9.34
N ILE A 86 -2.61 12.13 -8.96
CA ILE A 86 -1.76 13.29 -9.26
C ILE A 86 -1.81 13.64 -10.75
N ASP A 87 -2.00 14.92 -11.06
CA ASP A 87 -1.81 15.41 -12.43
C ASP A 87 -0.33 15.35 -12.82
N VAL A 88 -0.01 14.57 -13.84
CA VAL A 88 1.36 14.38 -14.33
C VAL A 88 1.65 15.19 -15.60
N GLY A 89 0.70 16.04 -16.01
CA GLY A 89 0.83 16.92 -17.17
C GLY A 89 1.36 16.21 -18.41
N ARG A 90 2.48 16.71 -18.96
CA ARG A 90 3.08 16.20 -20.20
C ARG A 90 3.67 14.79 -20.11
N TRP A 91 3.76 14.21 -18.92
CA TRP A 91 4.22 12.83 -18.76
C TRP A 91 3.12 11.82 -19.04
N GLU A 92 1.86 12.26 -19.08
CA GLU A 92 0.72 11.37 -19.26
C GLU A 92 0.85 10.56 -20.56
N GLY A 93 0.61 9.26 -20.46
CA GLY A 93 0.73 8.31 -21.56
C GLY A 93 2.16 7.91 -21.91
N LEU A 94 3.19 8.57 -21.38
CA LEU A 94 4.59 8.18 -21.59
C LEU A 94 5.00 7.05 -20.65
N THR A 95 5.84 6.14 -21.13
CA THR A 95 6.54 5.15 -20.30
C THR A 95 7.56 5.84 -19.38
N ARG A 96 8.01 5.13 -18.35
CA ARG A 96 9.08 5.61 -17.47
C ARG A 96 10.36 5.93 -18.23
N ASP A 97 10.71 5.11 -19.22
CA ASP A 97 11.93 5.27 -20.03
C ASP A 97 11.81 6.49 -20.95
N GLU A 98 10.67 6.67 -21.62
CA GLU A 98 10.40 7.86 -22.44
C GLU A 98 10.46 9.14 -21.60
N VAL A 99 9.95 9.13 -20.37
CA VAL A 99 10.06 10.28 -19.45
C VAL A 99 11.50 10.53 -19.04
N ALA A 100 12.26 9.48 -18.71
CA ALA A 100 13.66 9.60 -18.32
C ALA A 100 14.52 10.17 -19.45
N GLU A 101 14.24 9.78 -20.70
CA GLU A 101 14.92 10.29 -21.88
C GLU A 101 14.55 11.75 -22.19
N ARG A 102 13.24 12.07 -22.14
CA ARG A 102 12.73 13.39 -22.56
C ARG A 102 12.83 14.47 -21.50
N PHE A 103 12.78 14.10 -20.22
CA PHE A 103 12.71 15.02 -19.08
C PHE A 103 13.72 14.67 -17.96
N PRO A 104 15.01 14.46 -18.28
CA PRO A 104 16.00 13.96 -17.31
C PRO A 104 16.18 14.88 -16.11
N GLU A 105 16.13 16.21 -16.30
CA GLU A 105 16.29 17.16 -15.19
C GLU A 105 15.08 17.17 -14.24
N GLU A 106 13.86 16.99 -14.75
CA GLU A 106 12.67 16.87 -13.89
C GLU A 106 12.73 15.62 -13.02
N ILE A 107 13.16 14.49 -13.60
CA ILE A 107 13.42 13.25 -12.85
C ILE A 107 14.52 13.48 -11.81
N ALA A 108 15.62 14.15 -12.17
CA ALA A 108 16.71 14.43 -11.24
C ALA A 108 16.25 15.29 -10.05
N ARG A 109 15.43 16.32 -10.28
CA ARG A 109 14.83 17.16 -9.23
C ARG A 109 13.96 16.34 -8.27
N LEU A 110 13.09 15.48 -8.81
CA LEU A 110 12.29 14.57 -7.99
C LEU A 110 13.17 13.59 -7.20
N GLY A 111 14.25 13.09 -7.80
CA GLY A 111 15.24 12.24 -7.14
C GLY A 111 15.98 12.93 -5.98
N ARG A 112 16.22 14.25 -6.07
CA ARG A 112 16.73 15.09 -4.97
C ARG A 112 15.68 15.40 -3.90
N GLY A 113 14.44 14.95 -4.10
CA GLY A 113 13.31 15.19 -3.20
C GLY A 113 12.77 16.61 -3.25
N GLU A 114 12.96 17.32 -4.37
CA GLU A 114 12.33 18.62 -4.59
C GLU A 114 10.81 18.46 -4.77
N MET A 115 10.02 19.36 -4.18
CA MET A 115 8.55 19.37 -4.30
C MET A 115 8.14 20.16 -5.55
N VAL A 116 8.41 19.60 -6.72
CA VAL A 116 8.20 20.27 -8.02
C VAL A 116 7.03 19.66 -8.77
N PRO A 117 6.33 20.43 -9.64
CA PRO A 117 5.30 19.89 -10.51
C PRO A 117 5.78 18.72 -11.35
N ILE A 118 5.04 17.62 -11.37
CA ILE A 118 5.35 16.44 -12.17
C ILE A 118 4.84 16.67 -13.60
N GLY A 119 5.74 16.73 -14.58
CA GLY A 119 5.39 17.00 -15.98
C GLY A 119 4.65 18.33 -16.20
N GLY A 120 4.76 19.27 -15.25
CA GLY A 120 4.03 20.54 -15.25
C GLY A 120 2.59 20.48 -14.73
N GLY A 121 2.15 19.34 -14.18
CA GLY A 121 0.86 19.20 -13.49
C GLY A 121 0.96 19.57 -12.01
N GLU A 122 0.60 18.64 -11.13
CA GLU A 122 0.67 18.81 -9.67
C GLU A 122 2.05 18.42 -9.12
N SER A 123 2.47 19.08 -8.04
CA SER A 123 3.53 18.55 -7.18
C SER A 123 2.96 17.56 -6.15
N TRP A 124 3.82 16.80 -5.48
CA TRP A 124 3.41 15.96 -4.36
C TRP A 124 2.81 16.75 -3.18
N ALA A 125 3.24 18.01 -3.00
CA ALA A 125 2.67 18.89 -1.98
C ALA A 125 1.23 19.31 -2.36
N ASP A 126 0.99 19.63 -3.64
CA ASP A 126 -0.34 19.99 -4.14
C ASP A 126 -1.31 18.81 -3.97
N LEU A 127 -0.88 17.61 -4.38
CA LEU A 127 -1.66 16.38 -4.20
C LEU A 127 -2.00 16.14 -2.73
N ALA A 128 -1.03 16.29 -1.83
CA ALA A 128 -1.22 16.07 -0.40
C ALA A 128 -2.26 17.04 0.20
N VAL A 129 -2.20 18.32 -0.17
CA VAL A 129 -3.17 19.34 0.26
C VAL A 129 -4.57 19.04 -0.29
N ARG A 130 -4.68 18.68 -1.58
CA ARG A 130 -5.96 18.33 -2.20
C ARG A 130 -6.58 17.08 -1.56
N ALA A 131 -5.79 16.04 -1.37
CA ALA A 131 -6.24 14.79 -0.77
C ALA A 131 -6.69 14.97 0.69
N GLU A 132 -5.97 15.79 1.48
CA GLU A 132 -6.40 16.11 2.84
C GLU A 132 -7.72 16.89 2.85
N LYS A 133 -7.88 17.87 1.97
CA LYS A 133 -9.14 18.61 1.85
C LYS A 133 -10.31 17.69 1.50
N ALA A 134 -10.10 16.74 0.60
CA ALA A 134 -11.10 15.73 0.23
C ALA A 134 -11.46 14.82 1.42
N LEU A 135 -10.45 14.34 2.15
CA LEU A 135 -10.62 13.54 3.36
C LEU A 135 -11.41 14.30 4.44
N GLN A 136 -11.08 15.56 4.71
CA GLN A 136 -11.76 16.37 5.72
C GLN A 136 -13.20 16.72 5.32
N ALA A 137 -13.48 16.88 4.01
CA ALA A 137 -14.85 17.00 3.53
C ALA A 137 -15.64 15.71 3.81
N LEU A 138 -15.14 14.56 3.36
CA LEU A 138 -15.77 13.27 3.60
C LEU A 138 -16.00 13.00 5.09
N ARG A 139 -15.01 13.28 5.95
CA ARG A 139 -15.13 13.07 7.41
C ARG A 139 -16.26 13.90 8.03
N ARG A 140 -16.49 15.13 7.56
CA ARG A 140 -17.58 15.98 8.05
C ARG A 140 -18.96 15.47 7.66
N ASP A 141 -19.04 14.71 6.57
CA ASP A 141 -20.28 14.13 6.06
C ASP A 141 -20.62 12.77 6.74
N LEU A 142 -19.69 12.19 7.49
CA LEU A 142 -19.87 10.92 8.22
C LEU A 142 -20.32 11.17 9.66
N ALA A 143 -21.36 10.46 10.09
CA ALA A 143 -21.80 10.41 11.48
C ALA A 143 -20.90 9.47 12.33
N PRO A 144 -20.86 9.64 13.66
CA PRO A 144 -20.14 8.72 14.54
C PRO A 144 -20.53 7.26 14.30
N GLY A 145 -19.54 6.36 14.28
CA GLY A 145 -19.73 4.93 13.99
C GLY A 145 -19.84 4.58 12.50
N GLN A 146 -19.93 5.55 11.60
CA GLN A 146 -20.02 5.27 10.16
C GLN A 146 -18.68 4.93 9.53
N ARG A 147 -18.77 4.23 8.40
CA ARG A 147 -17.63 3.76 7.62
C ARG A 147 -17.74 4.12 6.15
N ALA A 148 -16.65 4.60 5.56
CA ALA A 148 -16.57 4.94 4.14
C ALA A 148 -15.52 4.10 3.42
N PHE A 149 -15.86 3.61 2.23
CA PHE A 149 -14.92 3.01 1.27
C PHE A 149 -14.62 4.01 0.16
N VAL A 150 -13.34 4.32 -0.05
CA VAL A 150 -12.87 5.30 -1.02
C VAL A 150 -11.93 4.64 -2.02
N PHE A 151 -12.41 4.42 -3.24
CA PHE A 151 -11.64 3.86 -4.34
C PHE A 151 -10.87 4.97 -5.06
N CYS A 152 -9.56 5.01 -4.88
CA CYS A 152 -8.69 6.06 -5.42
C CYS A 152 -7.39 5.48 -5.98
N HIS A 153 -6.27 6.17 -5.77
CA HIS A 153 -5.01 5.90 -6.47
C HIS A 153 -3.83 5.84 -5.52
N GLY A 154 -2.76 5.21 -5.98
CA GLY A 154 -1.57 4.99 -5.16
C GLY A 154 -0.90 6.30 -4.74
N GLY A 155 -0.84 7.30 -5.62
CA GLY A 155 -0.28 8.61 -5.28
C GLY A 155 -1.11 9.32 -4.21
N VAL A 156 -2.44 9.31 -4.34
CA VAL A 156 -3.38 9.90 -3.35
C VAL A 156 -3.16 9.31 -1.96
N ILE A 157 -3.18 7.97 -1.85
CA ILE A 157 -3.00 7.27 -0.56
C ILE A 157 -1.63 7.61 0.05
N ALA A 158 -0.57 7.53 -0.76
CA ALA A 158 0.78 7.76 -0.26
C ALA A 158 1.01 9.21 0.19
N ALA A 159 0.52 10.20 -0.57
CA ALA A 159 0.62 11.61 -0.21
C ALA A 159 -0.20 11.95 1.04
N LEU A 160 -1.41 11.39 1.14
CA LEU A 160 -2.29 11.58 2.29
C LEU A 160 -1.68 11.02 3.57
N LEU A 161 -1.19 9.77 3.56
CA LEU A 161 -0.51 9.18 4.71
C LEU A 161 0.76 9.94 5.09
N THR A 162 1.55 10.36 4.11
CA THR A 162 2.76 11.15 4.35
C THR A 162 2.42 12.44 5.10
N ARG A 163 1.32 13.10 4.73
CA ARG A 163 0.84 14.32 5.37
C ARG A 163 0.26 14.09 6.76
N LEU A 164 -0.67 13.15 6.91
CA LEU A 164 -1.36 12.88 8.18
C LEU A 164 -0.41 12.45 9.29
N PHE A 165 0.64 11.70 8.96
CA PHE A 165 1.61 11.19 9.92
C PHE A 165 2.92 12.00 9.95
N ALA A 166 2.92 13.20 9.37
CA ALA A 166 4.06 14.12 9.34
C ALA A 166 5.37 13.46 8.85
N LEU A 167 5.27 12.52 7.91
CA LEU A 167 6.42 11.86 7.32
C LEU A 167 7.14 12.84 6.36
N PRO A 168 8.47 12.74 6.20
CA PRO A 168 9.19 13.64 5.31
C PRO A 168 8.72 13.52 3.84
N LEU A 169 8.05 14.56 3.34
CA LEU A 169 7.48 14.65 1.98
C LEU A 169 8.51 14.46 0.86
N ARG A 170 9.81 14.62 1.14
CA ARG A 170 10.92 14.43 0.19
C ARG A 170 10.91 13.06 -0.52
N ARG A 171 10.23 12.06 0.04
CA ARG A 171 9.97 10.77 -0.62
C ARG A 171 8.52 10.35 -0.40
N PRO A 172 7.62 10.62 -1.36
CA PRO A 172 6.18 10.43 -1.18
C PRO A 172 5.74 8.96 -1.08
N ARG A 173 6.66 8.01 -1.29
CA ARG A 173 6.43 6.56 -1.18
C ARG A 173 7.35 5.91 -0.14
N ARG A 174 7.56 6.58 1.01
CA ARG A 174 8.37 6.01 2.12
C ARG A 174 7.83 4.69 2.65
N LEU A 175 6.53 4.53 2.62
CA LEU A 175 5.87 3.30 3.04
C LEU A 175 5.85 2.23 1.92
N GLY A 176 6.63 2.43 0.86
CA GLY A 176 6.64 1.54 -0.30
C GLY A 176 5.56 1.87 -1.31
N ASN A 177 5.38 0.95 -2.26
CA ASN A 177 4.40 1.10 -3.32
C ASN A 177 3.02 0.64 -2.83
N VAL A 178 2.02 1.52 -2.89
CA VAL A 178 0.63 1.13 -2.63
C VAL A 178 0.19 0.18 -3.74
N THR A 179 -0.10 -1.08 -3.42
CA THR A 179 -0.42 -2.16 -4.36
C THR A 179 -1.83 -1.99 -4.91
N ASN A 180 -2.07 -2.42 -6.15
CA ASN A 180 -3.42 -2.43 -6.74
C ASN A 180 -4.38 -3.24 -5.85
N THR A 181 -5.61 -2.75 -5.66
CA THR A 181 -6.60 -3.22 -4.67
C THR A 181 -6.12 -3.28 -3.22
N GLY A 182 -4.97 -2.67 -2.90
CA GLY A 182 -4.47 -2.52 -1.54
C GLY A 182 -5.44 -1.72 -0.67
N VAL A 183 -5.78 -2.28 0.50
CA VAL A 183 -6.75 -1.73 1.45
C VAL A 183 -6.01 -1.07 2.62
N THR A 184 -6.24 0.23 2.81
CA THR A 184 -5.67 1.03 3.90
C THR A 184 -6.80 1.60 4.76
N THR A 185 -6.79 1.34 6.07
CA THR A 185 -7.86 1.77 6.98
C THR A 185 -7.35 2.84 7.94
N LEU A 186 -7.99 4.00 7.91
CA LEU A 186 -7.81 5.08 8.87
C LEU A 186 -9.01 5.11 9.81
N ARG A 187 -8.74 5.11 11.13
CA ARG A 187 -9.74 5.30 12.17
C ARG A 187 -9.61 6.67 12.81
N PHE A 188 -10.72 7.38 12.96
CA PHE A 188 -10.79 8.68 13.60
C PHE A 188 -11.53 8.59 14.94
N GLU A 189 -10.84 8.94 16.01
CA GLU A 189 -11.40 9.17 17.34
C GLU A 189 -11.26 10.67 17.63
N GLY A 190 -12.21 11.47 17.14
CA GLY A 190 -12.07 12.93 17.09
C GLY A 190 -11.23 13.39 15.89
N GLU A 191 -10.23 14.24 16.11
CA GLU A 191 -9.41 14.84 15.04
C GLU A 191 -8.17 14.01 14.69
N THR A 192 -7.73 13.12 15.57
CA THR A 192 -6.48 12.38 15.38
C THR A 192 -6.72 11.08 14.60
N PRO A 193 -6.11 10.89 13.42
CA PRO A 193 -6.17 9.63 12.70
C PRO A 193 -5.28 8.57 13.36
N ARG A 194 -5.76 7.33 13.38
CA ARG A 194 -4.98 6.12 13.63
C ARG A 194 -4.94 5.29 12.35
N LEU A 195 -3.76 4.86 11.92
CA LEU A 195 -3.61 3.89 10.85
C LEU A 195 -3.81 2.49 11.42
N LEU A 196 -4.91 1.82 11.07
CA LEU A 196 -5.21 0.47 11.54
C LEU A 196 -4.64 -0.61 10.63
N GLN A 197 -4.61 -0.32 9.33
CA GLN A 197 -4.22 -1.27 8.31
C GLN A 197 -3.59 -0.49 7.15
N TYR A 198 -2.50 -1.01 6.59
CA TYR A 198 -1.80 -0.38 5.49
C TYR A 198 -1.62 -1.34 4.32
N ASN A 199 -2.04 -0.90 3.13
CA ASN A 199 -1.74 -1.52 1.85
C ASN A 199 -2.05 -3.03 1.77
N ASP A 200 -3.14 -3.44 2.39
CA ASP A 200 -3.44 -4.85 2.51
C ASP A 200 -3.95 -5.48 1.23
N THR A 201 -3.26 -6.55 0.85
CA THR A 201 -3.55 -7.31 -0.35
C THR A 201 -3.72 -8.81 -0.11
N LEU A 202 -4.04 -9.25 1.11
CA LEU A 202 -4.13 -10.69 1.42
C LEU A 202 -5.19 -11.43 0.60
N HIS A 203 -6.21 -10.72 0.11
CA HIS A 203 -7.20 -11.25 -0.84
C HIS A 203 -6.62 -11.58 -2.23
N LEU A 204 -5.46 -11.04 -2.57
CA LEU A 204 -4.69 -11.40 -3.76
C LEU A 204 -3.69 -12.54 -3.49
N GLY A 205 -3.66 -13.01 -2.25
CA GLY A 205 -2.63 -13.89 -1.73
C GLY A 205 -1.64 -13.17 -0.81
N PRO A 206 -0.82 -13.93 -0.07
CA PRO A 206 0.09 -13.40 0.95
C PRO A 206 1.30 -12.62 0.43
N VAL A 207 1.56 -12.66 -0.87
CA VAL A 207 2.54 -11.81 -1.55
C VAL A 207 1.82 -11.12 -2.70
N GLY A 208 1.63 -9.81 -2.59
CA GLY A 208 1.06 -9.00 -3.66
C GLY A 208 1.99 -8.95 -4.88
N LYS A 209 1.47 -8.44 -6.01
CA LYS A 209 2.21 -8.34 -7.29
C LYS A 209 3.61 -7.73 -7.12
N TRP A 210 3.72 -6.66 -6.33
CA TRP A 210 4.98 -5.98 -6.12
C TRP A 210 6.03 -6.87 -5.43
N GLY A 211 5.62 -7.66 -4.43
CA GLY A 211 6.51 -8.64 -3.81
C GLY A 211 6.89 -9.77 -4.77
N GLU A 212 5.97 -10.20 -5.62
CA GLU A 212 6.24 -11.21 -6.65
C GLU A 212 7.24 -10.70 -7.70
N GLU A 213 7.11 -9.45 -8.16
CA GLU A 213 8.08 -8.79 -9.04
C GLU A 213 9.47 -8.71 -8.38
N ARG A 214 9.54 -8.41 -7.09
CA ARG A 214 10.80 -8.39 -6.33
C ARG A 214 11.42 -9.77 -6.21
N ARG A 215 10.61 -10.78 -5.90
CA ARG A 215 11.04 -12.18 -5.85
C ARG A 215 11.62 -12.64 -7.19
N GLN A 216 10.92 -12.35 -8.29
CA GLN A 216 11.39 -12.65 -9.65
C GLN A 216 12.69 -11.91 -10.02
N ALA A 217 12.90 -10.72 -9.44
CA ALA A 217 14.15 -9.97 -9.58
C ALA A 217 15.29 -10.46 -8.66
N GLY A 218 15.15 -11.63 -8.03
CA GLY A 218 16.18 -12.24 -7.17
C GLY A 218 16.21 -11.69 -5.75
N ALA A 219 15.16 -11.00 -5.32
CA ALA A 219 15.12 -10.38 -4.01
C ALA A 219 14.35 -11.22 -2.97
N ALA A 220 14.75 -11.15 -1.70
CA ALA A 220 14.05 -11.85 -0.62
C ALA A 220 12.77 -11.11 -0.20
N VAL A 221 11.68 -11.86 -0.06
CA VAL A 221 10.37 -11.39 0.43
C VAL A 221 10.02 -12.13 1.73
N LEU A 222 9.80 -11.38 2.80
CA LEU A 222 9.51 -11.91 4.12
C LEU A 222 8.07 -11.60 4.54
N ALA A 223 7.27 -12.62 4.78
CA ALA A 223 5.89 -12.48 5.24
C ALA A 223 5.80 -12.83 6.73
N LEU A 224 5.53 -11.86 7.60
CA LEU A 224 5.23 -12.07 9.02
C LEU A 224 3.72 -12.33 9.18
N MET A 225 3.36 -13.48 9.74
CA MET A 225 1.95 -13.88 9.93
C MET A 225 1.75 -14.35 11.38
N ALA A 226 0.70 -13.86 12.04
CA ALA A 226 0.29 -14.39 13.35
C ALA A 226 -0.25 -15.83 13.22
N ASP A 227 0.28 -16.75 14.03
CA ASP A 227 0.01 -18.20 13.92
C ASP A 227 -1.46 -18.57 14.06
N GLU A 228 -2.18 -17.92 14.97
CA GLU A 228 -3.58 -18.25 15.30
C GLU A 228 -4.58 -17.87 14.19
N GLN A 229 -4.12 -17.18 13.14
CA GLN A 229 -4.97 -16.38 12.27
C GLN A 229 -4.59 -16.46 10.79
N ALA A 230 -3.77 -17.45 10.43
CA ALA A 230 -3.49 -17.75 9.03
C ALA A 230 -4.80 -18.04 8.29
N PRO A 231 -5.04 -17.45 7.09
CA PRO A 231 -6.25 -17.72 6.32
C PRO A 231 -6.45 -19.22 6.09
N ALA A 232 -7.70 -19.68 6.08
CA ALA A 232 -8.01 -21.07 5.73
C ALA A 232 -7.45 -21.39 4.34
N GLY A 233 -6.66 -22.47 4.22
CA GLY A 233 -5.96 -22.83 2.99
C GLY A 233 -4.60 -22.15 2.80
N TYR A 234 -4.11 -21.38 3.77
CA TYR A 234 -2.75 -20.85 3.75
C TYR A 234 -1.73 -21.96 3.95
N THR A 235 -1.09 -22.37 2.86
CA THR A 235 0.12 -23.18 2.90
C THR A 235 1.31 -22.27 2.57
N PRO A 236 2.30 -22.12 3.49
CA PRO A 236 3.54 -21.43 3.15
C PRO A 236 4.16 -22.09 1.93
N THR A 237 4.48 -21.29 0.93
CA THR A 237 5.27 -21.76 -0.20
C THR A 237 6.73 -21.79 0.25
N GLU A 238 7.11 -22.94 0.81
CA GLU A 238 8.44 -23.54 0.97
C GLU A 238 9.20 -23.37 2.29
N GLN A 239 9.13 -22.26 3.04
CA GLN A 239 9.81 -22.20 4.35
C GLN A 239 9.07 -21.34 5.38
N ALA A 240 8.81 -21.93 6.55
CA ALA A 240 8.19 -21.26 7.69
C ALA A 240 9.12 -21.32 8.90
N TYR A 241 9.33 -20.17 9.53
CA TYR A 241 10.19 -20.03 10.71
C TYR A 241 9.39 -19.43 11.86
N THR A 242 9.54 -19.95 13.06
CA THR A 242 8.93 -19.40 14.27
C THR A 242 9.95 -18.56 15.03
N LEU A 243 9.67 -17.27 15.18
CA LEU A 243 10.50 -16.36 15.97
C LEU A 243 10.64 -16.91 17.41
N GLY A 244 11.88 -17.19 17.81
CA GLY A 244 12.22 -17.67 19.15
C GLY A 244 12.09 -19.17 19.42
N ARG A 245 11.72 -20.00 18.42
CA ARG A 245 11.64 -21.47 18.61
C ARG A 245 12.47 -22.30 17.65
N ASP A 246 12.81 -21.80 16.45
CA ASP A 246 13.61 -22.56 15.50
C ASP A 246 15.12 -22.33 15.72
N GLU A 247 15.83 -23.45 15.94
CA GLU A 247 17.27 -23.55 16.25
C GLU A 247 18.12 -22.90 15.14
N GLY A 248 18.59 -21.67 15.35
CA GLY A 248 19.52 -21.00 14.43
C GLY A 248 19.39 -19.49 14.32
N ALA A 249 18.32 -18.90 14.86
CA ALA A 249 18.14 -17.45 14.96
C ALA A 249 18.14 -17.00 16.43
N HIS A 250 19.24 -17.26 17.14
CA HIS A 250 19.48 -16.68 18.46
C HIS A 250 19.91 -15.22 18.31
N HIS A 251 18.98 -14.37 17.89
CA HIS A 251 19.17 -12.92 17.92
C HIS A 251 18.22 -12.32 18.95
N ASP A 252 18.77 -11.60 19.92
CA ASP A 252 17.98 -10.77 20.84
C ASP A 252 17.27 -9.61 20.09
N ASP A 253 17.71 -9.31 18.86
CA ASP A 253 17.08 -8.36 17.94
C ASP A 253 16.38 -9.07 16.76
N PRO A 254 15.04 -9.08 16.71
CA PRO A 254 14.27 -9.62 15.59
C PRO A 254 14.60 -9.00 14.23
N LEU A 255 15.14 -7.78 14.16
CA LEU A 255 15.58 -7.18 12.90
C LEU A 255 16.85 -7.86 12.35
N GLU A 256 17.73 -8.35 13.22
CA GLU A 256 18.92 -9.10 12.81
C GLU A 256 18.54 -10.50 12.30
N ALA A 257 17.58 -11.16 12.95
CA ALA A 257 17.02 -12.42 12.49
C ALA A 257 16.37 -12.30 11.10
N ILE A 258 15.55 -11.28 10.87
CA ILE A 258 14.98 -10.95 9.55
C ILE A 258 16.11 -10.75 8.51
N GLY A 259 17.12 -9.96 8.87
CA GLY A 259 18.24 -9.67 7.99
C GLY A 259 19.04 -10.92 7.62
N GLU A 260 19.24 -11.85 8.56
CA GLU A 260 19.92 -13.12 8.30
C GLU A 260 19.09 -14.05 7.43
N LEU A 261 17.81 -14.23 7.74
CA LEU A 261 16.91 -15.08 6.96
C LEU A 261 16.86 -14.61 5.50
N ALA A 262 16.75 -13.31 5.26
CA ALA A 262 16.76 -12.81 3.89
C ALA A 262 18.10 -12.95 3.18
N ARG A 263 19.25 -12.89 3.90
CA ARG A 263 20.56 -13.18 3.29
C ARG A 263 20.68 -14.65 2.90
N ARG A 264 20.13 -15.54 3.74
CA ARG A 264 20.16 -17.00 3.54
C ARG A 264 19.24 -17.45 2.40
N HIS A 265 18.11 -16.77 2.24
CA HIS A 265 17.01 -17.16 1.33
C HIS A 265 16.79 -16.15 0.20
N GLY A 266 17.87 -15.60 -0.36
CA GLY A 266 17.80 -14.65 -1.47
C GLY A 266 17.01 -15.21 -2.67
N GLY A 267 15.95 -14.50 -3.09
CA GLY A 267 15.07 -14.91 -4.18
C GLY A 267 13.93 -15.86 -3.79
N GLU A 268 13.87 -16.28 -2.52
CA GLU A 268 12.80 -17.11 -1.98
C GLU A 268 11.77 -16.28 -1.21
N ARG A 269 10.60 -16.88 -0.99
CA ARG A 269 9.59 -16.35 -0.07
C ARG A 269 9.75 -17.04 1.27
N VAL A 270 9.96 -16.26 2.32
CA VAL A 270 10.09 -16.77 3.68
C VAL A 270 8.90 -16.31 4.51
N THR A 271 8.24 -17.21 5.21
CA THR A 271 7.19 -16.85 6.17
C THR A 271 7.75 -16.92 7.59
N LEU A 272 7.66 -15.82 8.34
CA LEU A 272 7.88 -15.83 9.78
C LEU A 272 6.55 -15.91 10.53
N ARG A 273 6.56 -16.72 11.58
CA ARG A 273 5.47 -17.00 12.49
C ARG A 273 5.86 -16.56 13.88
N GLY A 274 4.87 -16.09 14.63
CA GLY A 274 5.06 -15.63 16.01
C GLY A 274 3.74 -15.26 16.66
N GLU A 275 3.77 -15.06 17.97
CA GLU A 275 2.64 -14.56 18.74
C GLU A 275 2.29 -13.11 18.33
N GLY A 276 1.00 -12.75 18.41
CA GLY A 276 0.49 -11.47 17.87
C GLY A 276 1.20 -10.24 18.43
N ASP A 277 1.46 -10.20 19.74
CA ASP A 277 2.14 -9.05 20.37
C ASP A 277 3.62 -8.95 19.98
N ALA A 278 4.31 -10.08 19.83
CA ALA A 278 5.70 -10.12 19.35
C ALA A 278 5.82 -9.61 17.90
N LEU A 279 4.86 -9.96 17.04
CA LEU A 279 4.80 -9.48 15.66
C LEU A 279 4.49 -7.98 15.58
N ARG A 280 3.56 -7.48 16.40
CA ARG A 280 3.27 -6.04 16.48
C ARG A 280 4.49 -5.25 16.94
N GLU A 281 5.17 -5.70 17.97
CA GLU A 281 6.40 -5.07 18.46
C GLU A 281 7.50 -5.06 17.38
N LEU A 282 7.62 -6.15 16.61
CA LEU A 282 8.55 -6.24 15.49
C LEU A 282 8.21 -5.25 14.36
N VAL A 283 6.93 -5.16 13.96
CA VAL A 283 6.48 -4.16 12.97
C VAL A 283 6.76 -2.74 13.45
N HIS A 284 6.47 -2.43 14.70
CA HIS A 284 6.81 -1.14 15.31
C HIS A 284 8.31 -0.86 15.26
N ARG A 285 9.16 -1.85 15.53
CA ARG A 285 10.62 -1.71 15.43
C ARG A 285 11.10 -1.49 13.99
N ILE A 286 10.54 -2.19 13.00
CA ILE A 286 10.82 -1.98 11.57
C ILE A 286 10.45 -0.54 11.15
N LEU A 287 9.32 -0.04 11.63
CA LEU A 287 8.84 1.32 11.36
C LEU A 287 9.67 2.40 12.07
N ALA A 288 10.14 2.12 13.29
CA ALA A 288 10.83 3.08 14.15
C ALA A 288 12.34 3.15 13.94
N ARG A 289 12.96 2.12 13.33
CA ARG A 289 14.42 2.05 13.14
C ARG A 289 14.81 2.01 11.66
N PRO A 290 15.95 2.63 11.29
CA PRO A 290 16.57 2.38 9.99
C PRO A 290 17.04 0.92 9.94
N VAL A 291 16.36 0.08 9.16
CA VAL A 291 16.87 -1.25 8.83
C VAL A 291 17.90 -1.08 7.73
N THR A 292 19.12 -1.55 7.96
CA THR A 292 20.17 -1.54 6.93
C THR A 292 20.12 -2.83 6.16
N VAL A 293 19.81 -2.71 4.88
CA VAL A 293 19.84 -3.83 3.95
C VAL A 293 21.10 -3.72 3.11
N GLY A 294 21.98 -4.71 3.21
CA GLY A 294 23.14 -4.84 2.32
C GLY A 294 22.72 -5.16 0.88
N PRO A 295 23.67 -5.22 -0.07
CA PRO A 295 23.39 -5.30 -1.50
C PRO A 295 22.63 -6.55 -1.99
N ALA A 296 22.36 -7.53 -1.11
CA ALA A 296 21.58 -8.74 -1.41
C ALA A 296 20.57 -9.14 -0.30
N GLY A 297 20.18 -8.22 0.60
CA GLY A 297 19.27 -8.50 1.74
C GLY A 297 17.80 -8.14 1.50
N VAL A 298 16.93 -8.42 2.50
CA VAL A 298 15.46 -8.19 2.53
C VAL A 298 15.05 -7.01 1.66
N THR A 299 14.27 -7.21 0.60
CA THR A 299 13.72 -6.06 -0.15
C THR A 299 12.28 -5.81 0.18
N HIS A 300 11.60 -6.77 0.82
CA HIS A 300 10.17 -6.67 1.08
C HIS A 300 9.80 -7.38 2.37
N VAL A 301 9.11 -6.67 3.28
CA VAL A 301 8.45 -7.27 4.44
C VAL A 301 6.96 -6.99 4.38
N VAL A 302 6.15 -8.05 4.41
CA VAL A 302 4.70 -7.97 4.62
C VAL A 302 4.40 -8.49 6.01
N ALA A 303 3.80 -7.70 6.89
CA ALA A 303 3.33 -8.17 8.18
C ALA A 303 1.81 -8.16 8.22
N SER A 304 1.21 -9.22 8.75
CA SER A 304 -0.24 -9.33 8.87
C SER A 304 -0.71 -9.99 10.16
N GLU A 305 -1.93 -9.62 10.55
CA GLU A 305 -2.64 -10.08 11.73
C GLU A 305 -4.14 -10.21 11.38
N ARG A 306 -4.81 -11.30 11.79
CA ARG A 306 -6.25 -11.56 11.51
C ARG A 306 -6.64 -11.53 10.04
N GLY A 307 -5.74 -11.96 9.15
CA GLY A 307 -5.98 -11.84 7.71
C GLY A 307 -5.94 -10.39 7.21
N HIS A 308 -5.39 -9.47 8.01
CA HIS A 308 -5.15 -8.09 7.65
C HIS A 308 -3.65 -7.74 7.60
N THR A 309 -3.13 -7.21 6.51
CA THR A 309 -1.79 -6.64 6.41
C THR A 309 -1.68 -5.39 7.27
N LEU A 310 -0.90 -5.49 8.34
CA LEU A 310 -0.52 -4.35 9.18
C LEU A 310 0.50 -3.44 8.47
N ALA A 311 1.33 -4.03 7.61
CA ALA A 311 2.52 -3.41 7.06
C ALA A 311 2.97 -4.11 5.77
N ASP A 312 3.36 -3.35 4.75
CA ASP A 312 3.92 -3.85 3.50
C ASP A 312 5.01 -2.87 3.06
N PHE A 313 6.30 -3.21 3.24
CA PHE A 313 7.40 -2.25 3.07
C PHE A 313 8.49 -2.74 2.14
N ASN A 314 9.03 -1.79 1.35
CA ASN A 314 10.32 -1.96 0.70
C ASN A 314 11.47 -1.63 1.67
N CYS A 315 12.18 -2.64 2.14
CA CYS A 315 13.28 -2.42 3.08
C CYS A 315 14.49 -1.71 2.43
N ALA A 316 14.59 -1.66 1.10
CA ALA A 316 15.63 -0.88 0.40
C ALA A 316 15.40 0.65 0.48
N ASP A 317 14.19 1.10 0.82
CA ASP A 317 13.86 2.52 0.97
C ASP A 317 14.09 3.07 2.39
N LEU A 318 14.49 2.19 3.32
CA LEU A 318 14.89 2.55 4.68
C LEU A 318 16.28 3.19 4.68
N PRO A 319 16.56 4.15 5.58
CA PRO A 319 17.85 4.84 5.59
C PRO A 319 19.00 3.85 5.78
N PRO A 320 20.14 4.01 5.08
CA PRO A 320 21.35 3.25 5.39
C PRO A 320 21.78 3.52 6.84
N ARG A 321 22.42 2.54 7.50
CA ARG A 321 23.08 2.77 8.81
C ARG A 321 24.03 3.96 8.68
N GLY A 322 23.84 4.94 9.57
CA GLY A 322 24.88 5.91 9.90
C GLY A 322 25.97 5.24 10.70
#